data_AF-A0A2X0I7Y9-F1
#
_entry.id   AF-A0A2X0I7Y9-F1
#
_cell.length_a   1.000
_cell.length_b   1.000
_cell.length_c   1.000
_cell.angle_alpha   90.00
_cell.angle_beta   90.00
_cell.angle_gamma   90.00
#
_symmetry.space_group_name_H-M   'P 1'
#
loop_
_entity.id
_entity.type
_entity.pdbx_description
1 polymer ?
#
loop_
_entity_poly.entity_id
_entity_poly.type
_entity_poly.pdbx_seq_one_letter_code
_entity_poly.pdbx_strand_id
1 'polypeptide(L)' 'MGIQVTDGGWSDYLYWQANDRRLLKRINQLIDDIRRNGHEGIGKPEPLRHELAGA' A
#
# COMPACT_ATOMS: atom_id res chain seq x y z
N MET A 1 10.17 7.95 9.75
CA MET A 1 9.33 6.74 9.93
C MET A 1 9.59 5.79 8.77
N GLY A 2 9.92 4.52 9.02
CA GLY A 2 10.16 3.52 7.97
C GLY A 2 8.87 2.85 7.48
N ILE A 3 8.86 2.29 6.27
CA ILE A 3 7.77 1.39 5.83
C ILE A 3 8.11 -0.01 6.34
N GLN A 4 7.13 -0.67 6.96
CA GLN A 4 7.21 -2.10 7.25
C GLN A 4 6.45 -2.87 6.16
N VAL A 5 7.02 -4.00 5.73
CA VAL A 5 6.44 -4.87 4.70
C VAL A 5 6.55 -6.30 5.19
N THR A 6 5.50 -7.08 5.00
CA THR A 6 5.55 -8.55 5.17
C THR A 6 6.28 -9.19 3.99
N ASP A 7 6.75 -10.43 4.16
CA ASP A 7 7.43 -11.16 3.08
C ASP A 7 6.54 -11.32 1.83
N GLY A 8 5.23 -11.55 2.04
CA GLY A 8 4.25 -11.60 0.96
C GLY A 8 4.10 -10.25 0.26
N GLY A 9 3.95 -9.16 1.02
CA GLY A 9 3.84 -7.82 0.45
C GLY A 9 5.10 -7.38 -0.31
N TRP A 10 6.28 -7.78 0.16
CA TRP A 10 7.54 -7.53 -0.55
C TRP A 10 7.64 -8.34 -1.86
N SER A 11 7.22 -9.61 -1.82
CA SER A 11 7.20 -10.48 -3.01
C SER A 11 6.25 -9.95 -4.08
N ASP A 12 5.05 -9.49 -3.69
CA ASP A 12 4.10 -8.85 -4.59
C ASP A 12 4.66 -7.57 -5.19
N TYR A 13 5.34 -6.75 -4.37
CA TYR A 13 5.99 -5.52 -4.84
C TYR A 13 7.02 -5.81 -5.93
N LEU A 14 7.90 -6.80 -5.73
CA LEU A 14 8.90 -7.23 -6.71
C LEU A 14 8.26 -7.80 -7.98
N TYR A 15 7.18 -8.59 -7.83
CA TYR A 15 6.43 -9.10 -8.97
C TYR A 15 5.89 -7.95 -9.83
N TRP A 16 5.24 -6.95 -9.23
CA TRP A 16 4.75 -5.79 -9.98
C TRP A 16 5.88 -4.96 -10.58
N GLN A 17 7.03 -4.88 -9.90
CA GLN A 17 8.20 -4.20 -10.44
C GLN A 17 8.69 -4.80 -11.77
N ALA A 18 8.63 -6.13 -11.91
CA ALA A 18 9.03 -6.85 -13.10
C ALA A 18 7.94 -6.91 -14.17
N ASN A 19 6.67 -7.02 -13.78
CA ASN A 19 5.58 -7.36 -14.69
C ASN A 19 4.69 -6.16 -15.09
N ASP A 20 4.48 -5.19 -14.20
CA ASP A 20 3.62 -4.02 -14.47
C ASP A 20 4.11 -2.74 -13.77
N ARG A 21 4.89 -1.96 -14.53
CA ARG A 21 5.42 -0.66 -14.07
C ARG A 21 4.33 0.40 -13.87
N ARG A 22 3.16 0.29 -14.48
CA ARG A 22 2.04 1.23 -14.27
C ARG A 22 1.41 0.96 -12.91
N LEU A 23 1.15 -0.29 -12.59
CA LEU A 23 0.64 -0.68 -11.28
C LEU A 23 1.65 -0.36 -10.17
N LEU A 24 2.94 -0.63 -10.38
CA LEU A 24 4.00 -0.24 -9.44
C LEU A 24 3.99 1.26 -9.13
N LYS A 25 3.86 2.11 -10.16
CA LYS A 25 3.76 3.57 -9.96
C LYS A 25 2.54 3.93 -9.11
N ARG A 26 1.40 3.28 -9.32
CA ARG A 26 0.19 3.51 -8.53
C ARG A 26 0.37 3.09 -7.07
N ILE A 27 1.01 1.94 -6.82
CA ILE A 27 1.35 1.48 -5.47
C ILE A 27 2.24 2.50 -4.76
N ASN A 28 3.31 2.98 -5.41
CA ASN A 28 4.20 3.99 -4.83
C ASN A 28 3.46 5.30 -4.52
N GLN A 29 2.56 5.75 -5.41
CA GLN A 29 1.73 6.94 -5.15
C GLN A 29 0.84 6.77 -3.92
N LEU A 30 0.21 5.60 -3.76
CA LEU A 30 -0.64 5.32 -2.60
C LEU A 30 0.19 5.29 -1.30
N ILE A 31 1.36 4.65 -1.32
CA ILE A 31 2.27 4.60 -0.16
C ILE A 31 2.73 6.01 0.26
N ASP A 32 3.11 6.84 -0.72
CA ASP A 32 3.54 8.22 -0.44
C ASP A 32 2.38 9.10 0.07
N ASP A 33 1.16 8.88 -0.40
CA ASP A 33 -0.03 9.58 0.09
C ASP A 33 -0.38 9.17 1.52
N ILE A 34 -0.39 7.87 1.82
CA ILE A 34 -0.63 7.33 3.18
C ILE A 34 0.38 7.91 4.18
N ARG A 35 1.65 8.06 3.78
CA ARG A 35 2.68 8.68 4.62
C ARG A 35 2.40 10.14 4.99
N ARG A 36 1.66 10.86 4.15
CA ARG A 36 1.34 12.29 4.33
C ARG A 36 -0.02 12.50 4.98
N ASN A 37 -1.01 11.71 4.56
CA ASN A 37 -2.43 11.92 4.84
C ASN A 37 -3.05 10.82 5.72
N GLY A 38 -2.32 9.75 6.04
CA GLY A 38 -2.78 8.68 6.92
C GLY A 38 -3.94 7.89 6.31
N HIS A 39 -5.12 7.96 6.95
CA HIS A 39 -6.33 7.22 6.56
C HIS A 39 -7.26 8.01 5.64
N GLU A 40 -6.76 9.09 5.04
CA GLU A 40 -7.47 9.93 4.08
C GLU A 40 -6.65 10.07 2.79
N GLY A 41 -7.29 10.54 1.72
CA GLY A 41 -6.62 10.85 0.47
C GLY A 41 -7.00 9.93 -0.69
N ILE A 42 -6.04 9.62 -1.55
CA ILE A 42 -6.30 8.96 -2.82
C ILE A 42 -6.52 7.45 -2.65
N GLY A 43 -7.25 6.84 -3.59
CA GLY A 43 -7.50 5.40 -3.57
C GLY A 43 -8.72 4.99 -2.75
N LYS A 44 -9.47 5.95 -2.21
CA LYS A 44 -10.67 5.74 -1.37
C LYS A 44 -10.32 4.86 -0.16
N PRO A 45 -9.51 5.37 0.79
CA PRO A 45 -9.22 4.64 2.01
C PRO A 45 -10.52 4.31 2.75
N GLU A 46 -10.67 3.05 3.15
CA GLU A 46 -11.83 2.57 3.90
C GLU A 46 -11.35 1.81 5.14
N PRO A 47 -11.95 2.07 6.32
CA PRO A 47 -11.58 1.35 7.53
C PRO A 47 -12.01 -0.12 7.40
N LEU A 48 -11.06 -1.02 7.65
CA LEU A 48 -11.33 -2.44 7.76
C LEU A 48 -12.24 -2.72 8.97
N ARG A 49 -13.02 -3.81 8.89
CA ARG A 49 -14.05 -4.16 9.88
C ARG A 49 -13.82 -5.56 10.45
N HIS A 50 -14.49 -5.86 11.58
CA HIS A 50 -14.46 -7.16 12.26
C HIS A 50 -13.04 -7.59 12.65
N GLU A 51 -12.66 -8.83 12.36
CA GLU A 51 -11.34 -9.43 12.67
C GLU A 51 -10.15 -8.66 12.06
N LEU A 52 -10.41 -7.74 11.12
CA LEU A 52 -9.39 -6.94 10.46
C LEU A 52 -9.35 -5.49 10.96
N ALA A 53 -10.15 -5.15 11.98
CA ALA A 53 -10.19 -3.80 12.52
C ALA A 53 -8.90 -3.47 13.30
N GLY A 54 -8.12 -2.52 12.79
CA GLY A 54 -6.89 -2.03 13.45
C GLY A 54 -5.72 -3.02 13.45
N ALA A 55 -5.83 -4.12 12.70
CA ALA A 55 -4.75 -5.07 12.43
C ALA A 55 -3.66 -4.48 11.53
#